data_AF-A0A7J6GTD3-F1
#
_entry.id   AF-A0A7J6GTD3-F1
#
_cell.length_a   1.000
_cell.length_b   1.000
_cell.length_c   1.000
_cell.angle_alpha   90.00
_cell.angle_beta   90.00
_cell.angle_gamma   90.00
#
_symmetry.space_group_name_H-M   'P 1'
#
loop_
_entity.id
_entity.type
_entity.pdbx_description
1 polymer ?
#
loop_
_entity_poly.entity_id
_entity_poly.type
_entity_poly.pdbx_seq_one_letter_code
_entity_poly.pdbx_strand_id
1 'polypeptide(L)'
;MWPLYILFNKNLKAEEEAALSKRERSSFLESYPHEKLSTNGKCSVSVLPSSYIVDVPHVNQLYSWDCGLACVLMVFRTFSINVHSIESLAELCCTTRSLSIEEISLLILSGEYIAIALVDQYKLSRSWLKDVFISDISDINSGYTGHYVIICGYDTETDEFEIRDPASSRKHIKISSDCLEEARKSFGTDEDLLLISLDEIDRKRIRISPSLQLSPHVKVGSFCQI
;
A
#
# COMPACT_ATOMS: atom_id res chain seq x y z
N MET A 1 29.46 -12.14 21.71
CA MET A 1 28.72 -13.22 22.41
C MET A 1 27.27 -12.80 22.50
N TRP A 2 26.42 -13.21 21.57
CA TRP A 2 24.98 -12.99 21.64
C TRP A 2 24.29 -14.29 22.08
N PRO A 3 23.41 -14.28 23.09
CA PRO A 3 22.74 -15.48 23.56
C PRO A 3 21.51 -15.81 22.71
N LEU A 4 21.35 -17.11 22.56
CA LEU A 4 20.27 -17.87 21.93
C LEU A 4 18.91 -17.56 22.57
N TYR A 5 17.89 -17.32 21.75
CA TYR A 5 16.51 -17.72 22.08
C TYR A 5 15.79 -18.18 20.79
N ILE A 6 15.84 -19.49 20.56
CA ILE A 6 14.90 -20.21 19.71
C ILE A 6 14.09 -21.11 20.66
N LEU A 7 12.79 -21.26 20.34
CA LEU A 7 11.79 -22.18 20.90
C LEU A 7 10.98 -21.61 22.07
N PHE A 8 9.71 -21.28 21.82
CA PHE A 8 8.56 -22.17 22.03
C PHE A 8 7.26 -21.40 21.73
N ASN A 9 6.48 -21.85 20.75
CA ASN A 9 5.14 -22.36 21.04
C ASN A 9 4.52 -22.99 19.77
N LYS A 10 4.41 -24.31 19.76
CA LYS A 10 3.46 -25.05 18.92
C LYS A 10 2.41 -25.64 19.85
N ASN A 11 1.16 -25.47 19.43
CA ASN A 11 -0.04 -26.19 19.87
C ASN A 11 -0.56 -25.89 21.27
N LEU A 12 -1.55 -24.99 21.33
CA LEU A 12 -2.77 -25.13 22.12
C LEU A 12 -3.75 -24.00 21.73
N LYS A 13 -4.52 -24.21 20.64
CA LYS A 13 -5.90 -23.71 20.40
C LYS A 13 -6.30 -23.97 18.95
N ALA A 14 -6.45 -25.25 18.60
CA ALA A 14 -6.89 -25.66 17.27
C ALA A 14 -8.43 -25.76 17.13
N GLU A 15 -9.21 -25.48 18.18
CA GLU A 15 -10.67 -25.74 18.14
C GLU A 15 -11.56 -24.52 18.46
N GLU A 16 -11.00 -23.38 18.89
CA GLU A 16 -11.77 -22.16 19.20
C GLU A 16 -11.73 -21.10 18.08
N GLU A 17 -10.68 -21.12 17.24
CA GLU A 17 -10.42 -20.18 16.13
C GLU A 17 -11.39 -20.34 14.93
N ALA A 18 -12.00 -21.52 14.76
CA ALA A 18 -12.86 -21.80 13.61
C ALA A 18 -14.24 -21.08 13.68
N ALA A 19 -14.68 -20.67 14.87
CA ALA A 19 -15.96 -19.99 15.08
C ALA A 19 -15.84 -18.46 15.08
N LEU A 20 -14.68 -17.91 15.48
CA LEU A 20 -14.43 -16.47 15.50
C LEU A 20 -14.05 -15.91 14.11
N SER A 21 -13.30 -16.69 13.33
CA SER A 21 -12.92 -16.43 11.94
C SER A 21 -14.10 -16.16 10.99
N LYS A 22 -15.29 -16.72 11.27
CA LYS A 22 -16.48 -16.50 10.44
C LYS A 22 -17.17 -15.16 10.69
N ARG A 23 -17.02 -14.56 11.89
CA ARG A 23 -17.75 -13.34 12.28
C ARG A 23 -16.98 -12.06 11.92
N GLU A 24 -15.65 -12.10 11.94
CA GLU A 24 -14.80 -10.96 11.57
C GLU A 24 -14.59 -10.84 10.05
N ARG A 25 -14.74 -11.95 9.31
CA ARG A 25 -14.78 -11.96 7.84
C ARG A 25 -15.91 -11.10 7.25
N SER A 26 -16.99 -10.84 8.00
CA SER A 26 -18.09 -10.00 7.50
C SER A 26 -17.80 -8.51 7.66
N SER A 27 -17.15 -8.08 8.74
CA SER A 27 -17.07 -6.64 9.07
C SER A 27 -16.16 -5.84 8.13
N PHE A 28 -15.11 -6.44 7.56
CA PHE A 28 -14.20 -5.76 6.62
C PHE A 28 -14.67 -5.82 5.16
N LEU A 29 -15.51 -6.80 4.81
CA LEU A 29 -16.20 -6.88 3.52
C LEU A 29 -17.54 -6.11 3.52
N GLU A 30 -18.09 -5.76 4.69
CA GLU A 30 -19.33 -4.99 4.84
C GLU A 30 -19.18 -3.48 4.58
N SER A 31 -17.95 -2.96 4.43
CA SER A 31 -17.73 -1.56 4.04
C SER A 31 -17.81 -1.34 2.52
N TYR A 32 -17.83 -2.41 1.72
CA TYR A 32 -18.31 -2.32 0.34
C TYR A 32 -19.84 -2.17 0.36
N PRO A 33 -20.44 -1.23 -0.39
CA PRO A 33 -21.89 -1.09 -0.42
C PRO A 33 -22.50 -2.35 -1.03
N HIS A 34 -23.01 -3.22 -0.16
CA HIS A 34 -23.77 -4.40 -0.52
C HIS A 34 -25.17 -3.93 -0.99
N GLU A 35 -25.28 -3.52 -2.25
CA GLU A 35 -26.59 -3.29 -2.85
C GLU A 35 -27.40 -4.59 -2.75
N LYS A 36 -28.56 -4.45 -2.12
CA LYS A 36 -29.55 -5.48 -1.84
C LYS A 36 -29.99 -6.09 -3.18
N LEU A 37 -29.70 -7.37 -3.42
CA LEU A 37 -30.36 -8.13 -4.48
C LEU A 37 -31.83 -8.32 -4.09
N SER A 38 -32.63 -7.27 -4.28
CA SER A 38 -34.08 -7.35 -4.36
C SER A 38 -34.42 -7.53 -5.82
N THR A 39 -35.19 -8.56 -6.10
CA THR A 39 -35.78 -8.82 -7.40
C THR A 39 -36.49 -7.56 -7.92
N ASN A 40 -36.04 -7.08 -9.08
CA ASN A 40 -36.50 -5.89 -9.83
C ASN A 40 -36.04 -4.50 -9.33
N GLY A 41 -34.97 -3.98 -9.94
CA GLY A 41 -34.58 -2.56 -9.96
C GLY A 41 -33.10 -2.41 -10.32
N LYS A 42 -32.76 -1.57 -11.31
CA LYS A 42 -31.40 -1.41 -11.87
C LYS A 42 -30.31 -1.26 -10.81
N CYS A 43 -29.36 -2.21 -10.79
CA CYS A 43 -28.18 -2.21 -9.91
C CYS A 43 -27.00 -1.57 -10.64
N SER A 44 -26.41 -0.51 -10.07
CA SER A 44 -25.15 0.04 -10.57
C SER A 44 -24.02 -0.62 -9.80
N VAL A 45 -23.55 -1.76 -10.31
CA VAL A 45 -22.27 -2.35 -9.90
C VAL A 45 -21.19 -1.28 -10.07
N SER A 46 -20.50 -0.89 -9.00
CA SER A 46 -19.31 -0.05 -9.10
C SER A 46 -18.20 -0.89 -9.72
N VAL A 47 -18.14 -0.86 -11.05
CA VAL A 47 -17.09 -1.52 -11.83
C VAL A 47 -15.77 -0.82 -11.48
N LEU A 48 -14.85 -1.54 -10.82
CA LEU A 48 -13.48 -1.05 -10.64
C LEU A 48 -12.84 -0.78 -12.00
N PRO A 49 -11.99 0.25 -12.13
CA PRO A 49 -11.28 0.51 -13.37
C PRO A 49 -10.38 -0.68 -13.74
N SER A 50 -10.02 -0.81 -15.03
CA SER A 50 -9.05 -1.84 -15.45
C SER A 50 -7.62 -1.53 -15.01
N SER A 51 -7.33 -0.27 -14.65
CA SER A 51 -6.06 0.14 -14.08
C SER A 51 -6.23 1.37 -13.19
N TYR A 52 -5.44 1.48 -12.12
CA TYR A 52 -5.37 2.67 -11.29
C TYR A 52 -3.94 2.92 -10.81
N ILE A 53 -3.51 4.19 -10.78
CA ILE A 53 -2.19 4.59 -10.29
C ILE A 53 -2.34 5.86 -9.46
N VAL A 54 -1.82 5.83 -8.24
CA VAL A 54 -1.65 6.98 -7.35
C VAL A 54 -0.35 7.69 -7.71
N ASP A 55 -0.39 9.01 -7.90
CA ASP A 55 0.80 9.80 -8.19
C ASP A 55 1.69 9.95 -6.94
N VAL A 56 2.56 8.96 -6.72
CA VAL A 56 3.58 8.99 -5.68
C VAL A 56 4.90 9.51 -6.25
N PRO A 57 5.48 10.60 -5.71
CA PRO A 57 6.74 11.13 -6.19
C PRO A 57 7.86 10.14 -5.87
N HIS A 58 8.75 9.91 -6.84
CA HIS A 58 9.91 9.05 -6.65
C HIS A 58 11.03 9.79 -5.87
N VAL A 59 11.62 9.10 -4.89
CA VAL A 59 12.78 9.58 -4.15
C VAL A 59 13.84 8.49 -4.14
N ASN A 60 15.03 8.82 -4.63
CA ASN A 60 16.18 7.93 -4.52
C ASN A 60 16.70 7.85 -3.09
N GLN A 61 17.05 6.64 -2.67
CA GLN A 61 17.84 6.42 -1.47
C GLN A 61 19.25 7.00 -1.64
N LEU A 62 19.88 7.45 -0.55
CA LEU A 62 21.24 7.99 -0.59
C LEU A 62 22.28 6.91 -0.26
N TYR A 63 21.90 5.89 0.48
CA TYR A 63 22.74 4.80 0.96
C TYR A 63 22.08 3.45 0.69
N SER A 64 22.74 2.34 0.99
CA SER A 64 22.17 1.00 0.78
C SER A 64 21.11 0.61 1.82
N TRP A 65 20.98 1.38 2.92
CA TRP A 65 20.16 1.01 4.07
C TRP A 65 18.92 1.92 4.27
N ASP A 66 18.84 3.06 3.58
CA ASP A 66 17.83 4.09 3.81
C ASP A 66 16.63 4.00 2.84
N CYS A 67 16.47 2.88 2.12
CA CYS A 67 15.32 2.66 1.23
C CYS A 67 13.96 2.77 1.96
N GLY A 68 13.88 2.31 3.21
CA GLY A 68 12.70 2.48 4.05
C GLY A 68 12.41 3.95 4.38
N LEU A 69 13.44 4.73 4.71
CA LEU A 69 13.30 6.18 4.94
C LEU A 69 12.87 6.92 3.68
N ALA A 70 13.42 6.53 2.52
CA ALA A 70 13.01 7.07 1.23
C ALA A 70 11.53 6.76 0.95
N CYS A 71 11.05 5.54 1.22
CA CYS A 71 9.64 5.19 1.10
C CYS A 71 8.75 6.04 1.99
N VAL A 72 9.09 6.21 3.28
CA VAL A 72 8.34 7.07 4.19
C VAL A 72 8.30 8.52 3.70
N LEU A 73 9.43 9.03 3.18
CA LEU A 73 9.48 10.38 2.62
C LEU A 73 8.63 10.53 1.35
N MET A 74 8.58 9.51 0.49
CA MET A 74 7.69 9.51 -0.68
C MET A 74 6.23 9.62 -0.22
N VAL A 75 5.81 8.83 0.76
CA VAL A 75 4.45 8.91 1.35
C VAL A 75 4.17 10.31 1.89
N PHE A 76 5.08 10.90 2.67
CA PHE A 76 4.90 12.26 3.18
C PHE A 76 4.75 13.30 2.08
N ARG A 77 5.52 13.17 0.99
CA ARG A 77 5.47 14.09 -0.15
C ARG A 77 4.19 13.93 -0.97
N THR A 78 3.69 12.72 -1.16
CA THR A 78 2.44 12.47 -1.89
C THR A 78 1.29 13.27 -1.30
N PHE A 79 1.26 13.40 0.03
CA PHE A 79 0.09 13.91 0.73
C PHE A 79 0.31 15.25 1.43
N SER A 80 1.52 15.81 1.34
CA SER A 80 1.88 17.08 2.00
C SER A 80 1.49 17.11 3.49
N ILE A 81 1.57 15.96 4.17
CA ILE A 81 1.16 15.84 5.57
C ILE A 81 2.37 16.15 6.47
N ASN A 82 2.11 16.97 7.47
CA ASN A 82 3.01 17.19 8.60
C ASN A 82 2.84 16.06 9.62
N VAL A 83 3.22 14.83 9.26
CA VAL A 83 3.28 13.71 10.22
C VAL A 83 4.56 13.86 11.05
N HIS A 84 4.41 13.99 12.36
CA HIS A 84 5.54 14.26 13.26
C HIS A 84 5.76 13.18 14.31
N SER A 85 4.97 12.11 14.30
CA SER A 85 5.07 11.02 15.27
C SER A 85 4.83 9.66 14.61
N ILE A 86 5.38 8.61 15.22
CA ILE A 86 5.23 7.23 14.77
C ILE A 86 3.76 6.80 14.92
N GLU A 87 3.09 7.22 15.99
CA GLU A 87 1.67 6.93 16.24
C GLU A 87 0.79 7.51 15.13
N SER A 88 1.08 8.74 14.72
CA SER A 88 0.34 9.41 13.64
C SER A 88 0.51 8.70 12.29
N LEU A 89 1.69 8.12 12.03
CA LEU A 89 1.97 7.30 10.85
C LEU A 89 1.31 5.93 10.93
N ALA A 90 1.37 5.28 12.10
CA ALA A 90 0.75 3.99 12.35
C ALA A 90 -0.78 4.04 12.18
N GLU A 91 -1.42 5.15 12.56
CA GLU A 91 -2.85 5.39 12.33
C GLU A 91 -3.24 5.47 10.84
N LEU A 92 -2.29 5.74 9.93
CA LEU A 92 -2.54 5.68 8.48
C LEU A 92 -2.49 4.24 7.96
N CYS A 93 -1.79 3.37 8.68
CA CYS A 93 -1.60 1.99 8.31
C CYS A 93 -2.77 1.14 8.82
N CYS A 94 -3.28 0.26 7.96
CA CYS A 94 -4.41 -0.62 8.30
C CYS A 94 -4.09 -2.12 8.19
N THR A 95 -2.82 -2.48 7.95
CA THR A 95 -2.42 -3.89 7.92
C THR A 95 -2.41 -4.49 9.33
N THR A 96 -3.19 -5.55 9.52
CA THR A 96 -3.21 -6.35 10.77
C THR A 96 -2.92 -7.83 10.53
N ARG A 97 -2.77 -8.23 9.26
CA ARG A 97 -2.54 -9.61 8.80
C ARG A 97 -1.81 -9.62 7.47
N SER A 98 -1.25 -10.77 7.11
CA SER A 98 -0.77 -11.00 5.75
C SER A 98 -1.94 -10.94 4.75
N LEU A 99 -1.69 -10.33 3.58
CA LEU A 99 -2.63 -10.20 2.49
C LEU A 99 -2.21 -11.09 1.31
N SER A 100 -3.18 -11.62 0.56
CA SER A 100 -2.89 -12.29 -0.72
C SER A 100 -2.59 -11.27 -1.82
N ILE A 101 -1.97 -11.71 -2.92
CA ILE A 101 -1.69 -10.81 -4.05
C ILE A 101 -2.98 -10.24 -4.64
N GLU A 102 -4.06 -11.02 -4.68
CA GLU A 102 -5.37 -10.59 -5.19
C GLU A 102 -6.01 -9.54 -4.28
N GLU A 103 -5.87 -9.67 -2.95
CA GLU A 103 -6.33 -8.66 -2.02
C GLU A 103 -5.56 -7.35 -2.21
N ILE A 104 -4.23 -7.44 -2.36
CA ILE A 104 -3.38 -6.28 -2.65
C ILE A 104 -3.79 -5.63 -3.98
N SER A 105 -3.99 -6.41 -5.05
CA SER A 105 -4.45 -5.93 -6.35
C SER A 105 -5.75 -5.13 -6.22
N LEU A 106 -6.76 -5.70 -5.54
CA LEU A 106 -8.06 -5.04 -5.38
C LEU A 106 -7.98 -3.76 -4.55
N LEU A 107 -7.17 -3.75 -3.49
CA LEU A 107 -6.98 -2.58 -2.62
C LEU A 107 -6.22 -1.45 -3.34
N ILE A 108 -5.22 -1.78 -4.15
CA ILE A 108 -4.51 -0.78 -4.95
C ILE A 108 -5.40 -0.27 -6.10
N LEU A 109 -6.16 -1.16 -6.75
CA LEU A 109 -7.05 -0.82 -7.86
C LEU A 109 -8.24 0.04 -7.46
N SER A 110 -8.69 -0.03 -6.19
CA SER A 110 -9.71 0.89 -5.68
C SER A 110 -9.25 2.34 -5.68
N GLY A 111 -7.94 2.57 -5.68
CA GLY A 111 -7.33 3.89 -5.64
C GLY A 111 -7.32 4.55 -4.26
N GLU A 112 -7.78 3.84 -3.24
CA GLU A 112 -7.90 4.29 -1.86
C GLU A 112 -6.65 3.96 -1.03
N TYR A 113 -5.71 3.19 -1.59
CA TYR A 113 -4.55 2.69 -0.88
C TYR A 113 -3.27 2.75 -1.70
N ILE A 114 -2.15 2.94 -1.00
CA ILE A 114 -0.81 2.57 -1.45
C ILE A 114 -0.19 1.64 -0.41
N ALA A 115 0.91 0.96 -0.74
CA ALA A 115 1.58 0.11 0.23
C ALA A 115 3.10 0.28 0.21
N ILE A 116 3.73 0.22 1.38
CA ILE A 116 5.17 -0.02 1.50
C ILE A 116 5.36 -1.51 1.74
N ALA A 117 6.11 -2.18 0.86
CA ALA A 117 6.38 -3.62 0.97
C ALA A 117 7.87 -3.87 1.23
N LEU A 118 8.16 -4.82 2.12
CA LEU A 118 9.50 -5.42 2.22
C LEU A 118 9.59 -6.57 1.22
N VAL A 119 10.59 -6.55 0.36
CA VAL A 119 10.79 -7.55 -0.69
C VAL A 119 12.23 -8.04 -0.73
N ASP A 120 12.45 -9.25 -1.26
CA ASP A 120 13.77 -9.67 -1.71
C ASP A 120 14.15 -8.92 -3.00
N GLN A 121 15.15 -8.05 -2.91
CA GLN A 121 15.62 -7.22 -4.01
C GLN A 121 16.04 -8.03 -5.22
N TYR A 122 16.72 -9.17 -5.02
CA TYR A 122 17.21 -9.98 -6.14
C TYR A 122 16.03 -10.55 -6.92
N LYS A 123 15.04 -11.11 -6.23
CA LYS A 123 13.84 -11.65 -6.89
C LYS A 123 13.04 -10.57 -7.60
N LEU A 124 12.90 -9.38 -7.00
CA LEU A 124 12.23 -8.25 -7.63
C LEU A 124 12.98 -7.79 -8.89
N SER A 125 14.31 -7.73 -8.83
CA SER A 125 15.16 -7.26 -9.93
C SER A 125 15.22 -8.21 -11.14
N ARG A 126 14.94 -9.51 -10.94
CA ARG A 126 14.90 -10.49 -12.03
C ARG A 126 13.80 -10.25 -13.06
N SER A 127 12.76 -9.46 -12.73
CA SER A 127 11.79 -8.98 -13.71
C SER A 127 12.43 -8.14 -14.83
N TRP A 128 13.51 -7.42 -14.52
CA TRP A 128 14.18 -6.48 -15.42
C TRP A 128 15.31 -7.09 -16.24
N LEU A 129 15.97 -8.12 -15.71
CA LEU A 129 17.16 -8.73 -16.32
C LEU A 129 16.86 -9.59 -17.55
N LYS A 130 15.58 -9.74 -17.92
CA LYS A 130 15.20 -10.40 -19.18
C LYS A 130 15.57 -9.58 -20.43
N ASP A 131 15.81 -8.27 -20.29
CA ASP A 131 16.08 -7.38 -21.44
C ASP A 131 17.57 -7.06 -21.69
N VAL A 132 18.50 -7.47 -20.83
CA VAL A 132 19.93 -7.27 -21.05
C VAL A 132 20.71 -8.50 -20.58
N PHE A 133 21.10 -9.36 -21.52
CA PHE A 133 22.15 -10.36 -21.30
C PHE A 133 23.40 -9.65 -20.78
N ILE A 134 23.73 -9.86 -19.50
CA ILE A 134 25.05 -10.14 -18.92
C ILE A 134 24.86 -10.19 -17.40
N SER A 135 24.87 -11.40 -16.85
CA SER A 135 25.49 -11.68 -15.55
C SER A 135 25.80 -13.18 -15.46
N ASP A 136 26.51 -13.68 -16.47
CA ASP A 136 27.35 -14.86 -16.26
C ASP A 136 28.40 -14.48 -15.19
N ILE A 137 28.63 -15.40 -14.25
CA ILE A 137 29.66 -15.42 -13.19
C ILE A 137 29.33 -14.80 -11.81
N SER A 138 28.06 -14.72 -11.36
CA SER A 138 27.76 -14.51 -9.92
C SER A 138 26.73 -15.48 -9.33
N ASP A 139 26.59 -16.67 -9.93
CA ASP A 139 25.58 -17.69 -9.62
C ASP A 139 25.90 -18.59 -8.41
N ILE A 140 26.61 -18.07 -7.40
CA ILE A 140 26.85 -18.83 -6.16
C ILE A 140 26.79 -17.86 -4.97
N ASN A 141 25.62 -17.75 -4.34
CA ASN A 141 25.26 -16.91 -3.18
C ASN A 141 24.77 -15.47 -3.43
N SER A 142 23.76 -15.25 -4.28
CA SER A 142 22.90 -14.08 -4.07
C SER A 142 22.02 -14.34 -2.84
N GLY A 143 22.57 -14.11 -1.65
CA GLY A 143 21.81 -14.21 -0.40
C GLY A 143 20.64 -13.22 -0.38
N TYR A 144 19.62 -13.53 0.40
CA TYR A 144 18.49 -12.63 0.67
C TYR A 144 18.98 -11.20 0.94
N THR A 145 18.39 -10.22 0.26
CA THR A 145 18.59 -8.79 0.52
C THR A 145 17.22 -8.13 0.62
N GLY A 146 16.85 -7.78 1.84
CA GLY A 146 15.61 -7.06 2.11
C GLY A 146 15.67 -5.64 1.58
N HIS A 147 14.61 -5.21 0.91
CA HIS A 147 14.51 -3.89 0.30
C HIS A 147 13.08 -3.37 0.36
N TYR A 148 12.91 -2.11 0.74
CA TYR A 148 11.59 -1.47 0.81
C TYR A 148 11.25 -0.75 -0.48
N VAL A 149 10.04 -0.98 -0.98
CA VAL A 149 9.49 -0.35 -2.18
C VAL A 149 8.06 0.13 -1.94
N ILE A 150 7.57 1.08 -2.75
CA ILE A 150 6.17 1.48 -2.74
C ILE A 150 5.41 0.83 -3.89
N ILE A 151 4.28 0.20 -3.58
CA ILE A 151 3.26 -0.21 -4.55
C ILE A 151 2.21 0.90 -4.62
N CYS A 152 2.01 1.46 -5.80
CA CYS A 152 1.16 2.64 -6.00
C CYS A 152 0.19 2.53 -7.17
N GLY A 153 0.20 1.42 -7.91
CA GLY A 153 -0.76 1.18 -8.96
C GLY A 153 -0.84 -0.27 -9.36
N TYR A 154 -1.90 -0.61 -10.06
CA TYR A 154 -2.13 -1.94 -10.60
C TYR A 154 -2.90 -1.85 -11.91
N ASP A 155 -2.53 -2.69 -12.87
CA ASP A 155 -3.13 -2.82 -14.19
C ASP A 155 -3.59 -4.27 -14.40
N THR A 156 -4.91 -4.45 -14.50
CA THR A 156 -5.54 -5.77 -14.67
C THR A 156 -5.34 -6.35 -16.07
N GLU A 157 -5.03 -5.52 -17.08
CA GLU A 157 -4.86 -5.99 -18.46
C GLU A 157 -3.49 -6.65 -18.63
N THR A 158 -2.46 -6.08 -18.01
CA THR A 158 -1.09 -6.63 -18.05
C THR A 158 -0.73 -7.46 -16.83
N ASP A 159 -1.57 -7.45 -15.79
CA ASP A 159 -1.31 -8.05 -14.48
C ASP A 159 0.01 -7.55 -13.85
N GLU A 160 0.20 -6.22 -13.93
CA GLU A 160 1.40 -5.56 -13.45
C GLU A 160 1.08 -4.52 -12.38
N PHE A 161 1.92 -4.51 -11.34
CA PHE A 161 1.96 -3.47 -10.33
C PHE A 161 2.91 -2.35 -10.73
N GLU A 162 2.48 -1.12 -10.49
CA GLU A 162 3.36 0.04 -10.57
C GLU A 162 4.03 0.34 -9.23
N ILE A 163 5.36 0.41 -9.26
CA ILE A 163 6.23 0.56 -8.09
C ILE A 163 7.09 1.81 -8.16
N ARG A 164 7.41 2.37 -6.99
CA ARG A 164 8.52 3.29 -6.76
C ARG A 164 9.61 2.56 -5.98
N ASP A 165 10.75 2.35 -6.64
CA ASP A 165 11.93 1.70 -6.04
C ASP A 165 12.99 2.77 -5.73
N PRO A 166 13.32 3.03 -4.46
CA PRO A 166 14.36 3.99 -4.08
C PRO A 166 15.75 3.69 -4.65
N ALA A 167 16.07 2.42 -4.91
CA ALA A 167 17.36 1.98 -5.45
C ALA A 167 17.45 2.11 -6.97
N SER A 168 16.32 2.34 -7.65
CA SER A 168 16.26 2.44 -9.10
C SER A 168 16.44 3.87 -9.59
N SER A 169 17.13 4.04 -10.72
CA SER A 169 17.16 5.30 -11.46
C SER A 169 15.85 5.57 -12.21
N ARG A 170 15.04 4.53 -12.45
CA ARG A 170 13.73 4.64 -13.10
C ARG A 170 12.69 5.05 -12.06
N LYS A 171 11.99 6.15 -12.34
CA LYS A 171 10.93 6.66 -11.47
C LYS A 171 9.69 5.77 -11.44
N HIS A 172 9.38 5.15 -12.58
CA HIS A 172 8.21 4.30 -12.80
C HIS A 172 8.66 2.91 -13.18
N ILE A 173 8.16 1.92 -12.44
CA ILE A 173 8.55 0.53 -12.54
C ILE A 173 7.28 -0.28 -12.63
N LYS A 174 7.21 -1.17 -13.61
CA LYS A 174 6.15 -2.17 -13.68
C LYS A 174 6.74 -3.54 -13.38
N ILE A 175 6.07 -4.32 -12.53
CA ILE A 175 6.42 -5.71 -12.27
C ILE A 175 5.16 -6.57 -12.27
N SER A 176 5.26 -7.81 -12.71
CA SER A 176 4.11 -8.72 -12.67
C SER A 176 3.71 -9.08 -11.24
N SER A 177 2.45 -9.45 -11.05
CA SER A 177 1.91 -10.00 -9.79
C SER A 177 2.75 -11.15 -9.25
N ASP A 178 3.09 -12.13 -10.09
CA ASP A 178 3.93 -13.28 -9.76
C ASP A 178 5.31 -12.85 -9.23
N CYS A 179 5.94 -11.86 -9.86
CA CYS A 179 7.25 -11.38 -9.45
C CYS A 179 7.20 -10.68 -8.09
N LEU A 180 6.17 -9.86 -7.87
CA LEU A 180 5.97 -9.19 -6.59
C LEU A 180 5.71 -10.21 -5.48
N GLU A 181 4.83 -11.17 -5.74
CA GLU A 181 4.43 -12.21 -4.79
C GLU A 181 5.63 -13.05 -4.35
N GLU A 182 6.44 -13.52 -5.32
CA GLU A 182 7.66 -14.26 -5.03
C GLU A 182 8.68 -13.44 -4.22
N ALA A 183 8.82 -12.16 -4.52
CA ALA A 183 9.77 -11.29 -3.83
C ALA A 183 9.33 -10.99 -2.38
N ARG A 184 8.04 -10.68 -2.16
CA ARG A 184 7.50 -10.34 -0.82
C ARG A 184 7.22 -11.54 0.09
N LYS A 185 7.15 -12.76 -0.46
CA LYS A 185 7.02 -14.01 0.31
C LYS A 185 8.35 -14.72 0.54
N SER A 186 9.45 -14.07 0.17
CA SER A 186 10.78 -14.61 0.37
C SER A 186 11.14 -14.67 1.85
N PHE A 187 11.93 -15.69 2.22
CA PHE A 187 12.37 -15.86 3.60
C PHE A 187 13.03 -14.58 4.15
N GLY A 188 12.61 -14.15 5.34
CA GLY A 188 13.13 -12.96 6.01
C GLY A 188 12.42 -11.64 5.65
N THR A 189 11.45 -11.67 4.74
CA THR A 189 10.53 -10.53 4.50
C THR A 189 9.32 -10.55 5.42
N ASP A 190 9.00 -11.73 5.99
CA ASP A 190 7.83 -11.99 6.86
C ASP A 190 6.48 -11.52 6.29
N GLU A 191 6.41 -11.35 4.96
CA GLU A 191 5.27 -10.74 4.25
C GLU A 191 4.93 -9.32 4.75
N ASP A 192 5.92 -8.60 5.28
CA ASP A 192 5.77 -7.25 5.83
C ASP A 192 5.26 -6.27 4.78
N LEU A 193 4.07 -5.72 5.05
CA LEU A 193 3.37 -4.79 4.18
C LEU A 193 2.68 -3.72 5.03
N LEU A 194 3.01 -2.46 4.80
CA LEU A 194 2.30 -1.32 5.39
C LEU A 194 1.31 -0.77 4.37
N LEU A 195 0.04 -1.14 4.51
CA LEU A 195 -1.06 -0.65 3.68
C LEU A 195 -1.55 0.69 4.22
N ILE A 196 -1.45 1.74 3.42
CA ILE A 196 -1.68 3.13 3.81
C ILE A 196 -2.98 3.60 3.17
N SER A 197 -3.95 4.00 4.00
CA SER A 197 -5.24 4.56 3.53
C SER A 197 -5.08 6.02 3.12
N LEU A 198 -5.46 6.34 1.88
CA LEU A 198 -5.47 7.71 1.35
C LEU A 198 -6.65 8.51 1.89
N ASP A 199 -7.70 7.80 2.22
CA ASP A 199 -8.95 8.33 2.75
C ASP A 199 -8.77 8.89 4.18
N GLU A 200 -7.98 8.18 5.01
CA GLU A 200 -7.59 8.65 6.34
C GLU A 200 -6.66 9.88 6.28
N ILE A 201 -5.84 9.95 5.23
CA ILE A 201 -4.95 11.08 4.97
C ILE A 201 -5.76 12.34 4.68
N ASP A 202 -6.77 12.27 3.82
CA ASP A 202 -7.63 13.41 3.50
C ASP A 202 -8.41 13.88 4.74
N ARG A 203 -8.92 12.95 5.55
CA ARG A 203 -9.55 13.27 6.85
C ARG A 203 -8.60 14.04 7.77
N LYS A 204 -7.33 13.61 7.88
CA LYS A 204 -6.34 14.29 8.72
C LYS A 204 -5.95 15.66 8.16
N ARG A 205 -5.85 15.82 6.84
CA ARG A 205 -5.61 17.12 6.20
C ARG A 205 -6.72 18.12 6.54
N ILE A 206 -7.98 17.71 6.47
CA ILE A 206 -9.14 18.55 6.84
C ILE A 206 -9.06 18.98 8.30
N ARG A 207 -8.70 18.07 9.23
CA ARG A 207 -8.56 18.40 10.66
C ARG A 207 -7.44 19.38 10.98
N ILE A 208 -6.38 19.42 10.17
CA ILE A 208 -5.25 20.36 10.35
C ILE A 208 -5.54 21.73 9.68
N SER A 209 -6.44 21.77 8.69
CA SER A 209 -6.79 22.96 7.92
C SER A 209 -7.98 23.86 8.39
N PRO A 210 -8.53 23.83 9.63
CA PRO A 210 -9.73 24.64 9.96
C PRO A 210 -9.56 26.16 9.90
N SER A 211 -8.36 26.71 9.72
CA SER A 211 -8.08 28.15 9.86
C SER A 211 -8.27 29.00 8.59
N LEU A 212 -8.90 28.48 7.54
CA LEU A 212 -9.32 29.29 6.37
C LEU A 212 -10.83 29.14 6.10
N GLN A 213 -11.68 29.46 7.08
CA GLN A 213 -13.07 29.79 6.79
C GLN A 213 -13.17 31.29 6.48
N LEU A 214 -13.42 31.61 5.20
CA LEU A 214 -13.85 32.92 4.75
C LEU A 214 -15.24 33.21 5.36
N SER A 215 -15.34 34.25 6.19
CA SER A 215 -16.59 34.65 6.86
C SER A 215 -17.65 35.10 5.84
N PRO A 216 -18.90 34.59 5.88
CA PRO A 216 -19.97 35.07 5.02
C PRO A 216 -20.64 36.29 5.66
N HIS A 217 -20.03 37.46 5.51
CA HIS A 217 -20.71 38.74 5.75
C HIS A 217 -20.53 39.69 4.57
N VAL A 218 -21.11 39.32 3.43
CA VAL A 218 -21.56 40.31 2.44
C VAL A 218 -23.06 40.50 2.67
N LYS A 219 -23.43 41.59 3.36
CA LYS A 219 -24.82 42.06 3.42
C LYS A 219 -25.21 42.52 2.03
N VAL A 220 -26.14 41.80 1.40
CA VAL A 220 -26.89 42.30 0.24
C VAL A 220 -27.74 43.48 0.74
N GLY A 221 -27.36 44.68 0.34
CA GLY A 221 -28.11 45.90 0.60
C GLY A 221 -29.44 45.87 -0.15
N SER A 222 -30.52 46.01 0.61
CA SER A 222 -31.88 46.22 0.13
C SER A 222 -31.95 47.42 -0.81
N PHE A 223 -32.65 47.24 -1.93
CA PHE A 223 -33.25 48.32 -2.69
C PHE A 223 -34.13 49.20 -1.78
N CYS A 224 -34.06 50.52 -1.97
CA CYS A 224 -35.14 51.42 -1.66
C CYS A 224 -35.24 52.46 -2.79
N GLN A 225 -36.44 52.57 -3.36
CA GLN A 225 -36.84 53.59 -4.34
C GLN A 225 -36.80 54.99 -3.70
N ILE A 226 -36.36 55.99 -4.47
CA ILE A 226 -37.12 57.15 -4.99
C ILE A 226 -36.28 57.76 -6.10
#